data_AF-A0A2A4U1I1-F1
#
_entry.id   AF-A0A2A4U1I1-F1
#
_cell.length_a   1.000
_cell.length_b   1.000
_cell.length_c   1.000
_cell.angle_alpha   90.00
_cell.angle_beta   90.00
_cell.angle_gamma   90.00
#
_symmetry.space_group_name_H-M   'P 1'
#
loop_
_entity.id
_entity.type
_entity.pdbx_description
1 polymer ?
#
loop_
_entity_poly.entity_id
_entity_poly.type
_entity_poly.pdbx_seq_one_letter_code
_entity_poly.pdbx_strand_id
1 'polypeptide(L)'
;MRSVTSTVPVSFSTTRDSKRLITGSGVAAETANIPTRIEIFMSTIKDSIPLTILAESGIIRLVMTSVQESLIADCDKAVSLATCEEICSGIKTALEKHLQQAEPFLPEKFCEPATDCYARRLLYKDPNDRYSVVVMVWGVGQVTALHDHAGNWCVEGVYRGRIKVVNYELKNDGEKDGVYKFRKNQELTGLFGEAGALIPPYEYHTIANDDPKQPSVTVHVYRGEMKQFAAFIPTEDGDYKKEIRTTYYTD
;
A
#
# COMPACT_ATOMS: atom_id res chain seq x y z
N MET A 1 -9.71 -11.38 38.83
CA MET A 1 -9.14 -10.47 37.80
C MET A 1 -10.24 -10.14 36.80
N ARG A 2 -10.30 -8.90 36.28
CA ARG A 2 -11.17 -8.55 35.13
C ARG A 2 -10.27 -8.33 33.92
N SER A 3 -10.52 -9.05 32.83
CA SER A 3 -9.88 -8.76 31.55
C SER A 3 -10.51 -7.49 30.96
N VAL A 4 -9.69 -6.60 30.42
CA VAL A 4 -10.13 -5.43 29.66
C VAL A 4 -9.71 -5.66 28.21
N THR A 5 -10.61 -6.26 27.44
CA THR A 5 -10.43 -6.45 25.99
C THR A 5 -10.58 -5.11 25.28
N SER A 6 -9.48 -4.40 25.09
CA SER A 6 -9.44 -3.12 24.37
C SER A 6 -9.57 -3.36 22.85
N THR A 7 -10.79 -3.57 22.38
CA THR A 7 -11.10 -3.56 20.94
C THR A 7 -10.96 -2.13 20.41
N VAL A 8 -9.87 -1.87 19.68
CA VAL A 8 -9.66 -0.60 18.96
C VAL A 8 -10.15 -0.79 17.52
N PRO A 9 -11.33 -0.28 17.14
CA PRO A 9 -11.76 -0.33 15.74
C PRO A 9 -10.95 0.66 14.91
N VAL A 10 -10.64 0.30 13.66
CA VAL A 10 -10.18 1.27 12.66
C VAL A 10 -11.34 2.22 12.34
N SER A 11 -11.05 3.51 12.17
CA SER A 11 -12.04 4.57 12.04
C SER A 11 -11.61 5.63 11.02
N PHE A 12 -12.62 6.19 10.32
CA PHE A 12 -12.48 7.12 9.19
C PHE A 12 -13.61 8.18 9.25
N SER A 13 -13.42 9.32 8.57
CA SER A 13 -14.11 10.61 8.79
C SER A 13 -14.47 11.30 7.46
N THR A 14 -15.73 11.72 7.28
CA THR A 14 -16.29 11.94 5.93
C THR A 14 -16.78 13.38 5.62
N THR A 15 -16.21 14.05 4.58
CA THR A 15 -16.88 15.19 3.89
C THR A 15 -16.34 15.52 2.47
N ARG A 16 -17.25 15.48 1.46
CA ARG A 16 -17.49 16.37 0.26
C ARG A 16 -16.32 17.10 -0.50
N ASP A 17 -16.36 17.41 -1.82
CA ASP A 17 -17.09 16.99 -3.06
C ASP A 17 -16.52 17.79 -4.30
N SER A 18 -16.92 17.47 -5.56
CA SER A 18 -16.64 18.13 -6.89
C SER A 18 -15.30 17.77 -7.61
N LYS A 19 -15.21 17.26 -8.88
CA LYS A 19 -15.55 17.70 -10.30
C LYS A 19 -14.47 18.65 -10.91
N ARG A 20 -13.95 18.59 -12.17
CA ARG A 20 -14.16 17.87 -13.49
C ARG A 20 -12.80 17.90 -14.31
N LEU A 21 -12.38 16.93 -15.15
CA LEU A 21 -12.58 16.73 -16.64
C LEU A 21 -11.97 17.83 -17.58
N ILE A 22 -11.35 17.64 -18.79
CA ILE A 22 -11.31 16.58 -19.86
C ILE A 22 -10.05 16.70 -20.83
N THR A 23 -9.64 15.60 -21.53
CA THR A 23 -8.88 15.48 -22.85
C THR A 23 -7.46 16.10 -23.07
N GLY A 24 -6.58 15.61 -23.97
CA GLY A 24 -6.55 14.37 -24.78
C GLY A 24 -5.71 14.35 -26.09
N SER A 25 -5.04 13.23 -26.40
CA SER A 25 -4.54 12.69 -27.70
C SER A 25 -3.51 13.43 -28.61
N GLY A 26 -2.56 12.66 -29.18
CA GLY A 26 -1.75 13.03 -30.38
C GLY A 26 -0.52 12.12 -30.59
N VAL A 27 -0.33 11.52 -31.79
CA VAL A 27 0.75 10.54 -32.07
C VAL A 27 1.40 10.77 -33.45
N ALA A 28 2.72 10.62 -33.53
CA ALA A 28 3.47 10.33 -34.76
C ALA A 28 4.70 9.46 -34.41
N ALA A 29 5.21 8.67 -35.35
CA ALA A 29 6.31 7.72 -35.11
C ALA A 29 7.43 7.89 -36.13
N GLU A 30 8.68 7.66 -35.71
CA GLU A 30 9.87 7.69 -36.55
C GLU A 30 10.76 6.45 -36.28
N THR A 31 11.61 6.08 -37.24
CA THR A 31 12.21 4.74 -37.31
C THR A 31 13.39 4.54 -36.35
N ALA A 32 13.30 3.51 -35.50
CA ALA A 32 14.27 3.25 -34.44
C ALA A 32 15.59 2.61 -34.93
N ASN A 33 16.71 3.18 -34.51
CA ASN A 33 18.00 2.49 -34.41
C ASN A 33 18.03 1.76 -33.05
N ILE A 34 18.36 0.47 -33.02
CA ILE A 34 18.19 -0.37 -31.81
C ILE A 34 19.35 -0.14 -30.82
N PRO A 35 19.12 0.49 -29.64
CA PRO A 35 20.19 0.72 -28.67
C PRO A 35 20.43 -0.53 -27.80
N THR A 36 21.57 -0.59 -27.11
CA THR A 36 21.83 -1.67 -26.15
C THR A 36 20.91 -1.55 -24.92
N ARG A 37 20.76 -2.66 -24.18
CA ARG A 37 19.85 -2.74 -23.01
C ARG A 37 20.14 -1.72 -21.89
N ILE A 38 21.36 -1.16 -21.86
CA ILE A 38 21.77 -0.10 -20.92
C ILE A 38 21.37 1.28 -21.47
N GLU A 39 21.52 1.52 -22.77
CA GLU A 39 21.19 2.79 -23.42
C GLU A 39 19.68 3.05 -23.42
N ILE A 40 18.85 2.02 -23.62
CA ILE A 40 17.38 2.11 -23.51
C ILE A 40 16.95 2.55 -22.11
N PHE A 41 17.59 2.02 -21.06
CA PHE A 41 17.33 2.43 -19.68
C PHE A 41 17.74 3.90 -19.44
N MET A 42 18.87 4.33 -20.00
CA MET A 42 19.37 5.70 -19.85
C MET A 42 18.60 6.74 -20.68
N SER A 43 18.08 6.40 -21.87
CA SER A 43 17.25 7.32 -22.67
C SER A 43 15.90 7.57 -22.01
N THR A 44 15.26 6.51 -21.52
CA THR A 44 13.91 6.58 -20.90
C THR A 44 13.86 7.45 -19.63
N ILE A 45 15.01 7.71 -19.00
CA ILE A 45 15.12 8.55 -17.79
C ILE A 45 15.35 10.03 -18.12
N LYS A 46 15.88 10.39 -19.30
CA LYS A 46 16.26 11.78 -19.64
C LYS A 46 15.08 12.72 -19.85
N ASP A 47 13.99 12.21 -20.43
CA ASP A 47 13.00 13.08 -21.09
C ASP A 47 11.74 13.35 -20.25
N SER A 48 11.72 13.00 -18.95
CA SER A 48 10.48 13.05 -18.14
C SER A 48 10.60 13.42 -16.66
N ILE A 49 11.80 13.70 -16.12
CA ILE A 49 11.98 14.10 -14.70
C ILE A 49 13.08 15.16 -14.58
N PRO A 50 12.90 16.25 -13.80
CA PRO A 50 14.00 17.11 -13.38
C PRO A 50 14.88 16.38 -12.34
N LEU A 51 15.87 15.59 -12.79
CA LEU A 51 16.86 15.01 -11.89
C LEU A 51 17.83 16.09 -11.39
N THR A 52 17.81 16.38 -10.09
CA THR A 52 18.95 17.02 -9.42
C THR A 52 20.06 15.98 -9.22
N ILE A 53 20.94 15.86 -10.21
CA ILE A 53 22.01 14.86 -10.23
C ILE A 53 23.16 15.28 -9.29
N LEU A 54 23.37 14.52 -8.21
CA LEU A 54 24.61 14.54 -7.44
C LEU A 54 25.49 13.35 -7.90
N ALA A 55 26.33 13.59 -8.91
CA ALA A 55 27.10 12.56 -9.61
C ALA A 55 28.42 12.18 -8.89
N GLU A 56 28.32 11.47 -7.78
CA GLU A 56 29.45 10.71 -7.22
C GLU A 56 29.11 9.21 -7.11
N SER A 57 30.08 8.34 -7.38
CA SER A 57 30.00 6.86 -7.32
C SER A 57 29.05 6.11 -8.28
N GLY A 58 28.25 6.79 -9.10
CA GLY A 58 27.49 6.15 -10.19
C GLY A 58 26.23 5.38 -9.77
N ILE A 59 25.79 5.51 -8.52
CA ILE A 59 24.50 5.01 -8.05
C ILE A 59 23.42 6.05 -8.41
N ILE A 60 22.42 5.66 -9.19
CA ILE A 60 21.22 6.49 -9.39
C ILE A 60 20.38 6.44 -8.11
N ARG A 61 20.72 7.28 -7.13
CA ARG A 61 19.80 7.60 -6.03
C ARG A 61 18.65 8.42 -6.59
N LEU A 62 17.42 7.91 -6.46
CA LEU A 62 16.25 8.76 -6.49
C LEU A 62 16.36 9.69 -5.28
N VAL A 63 16.55 10.98 -5.50
CA VAL A 63 16.55 11.97 -4.41
C VAL A 63 15.12 12.01 -3.88
N MET A 64 14.96 11.61 -2.61
CA MET A 64 13.66 11.66 -1.94
C MET A 64 13.23 13.11 -1.77
N THR A 65 11.93 13.40 -1.88
CA THR A 65 11.44 14.74 -1.56
C THR A 65 11.57 15.02 -0.06
N SER A 66 11.63 16.30 0.33
CA SER A 66 11.63 16.70 1.75
C SER A 66 10.46 16.09 2.55
N VAL A 67 9.30 15.94 1.92
CA VAL A 67 8.12 15.28 2.52
C VAL A 67 8.35 13.77 2.70
N GLN A 68 8.97 13.10 1.71
CA GLN A 68 9.35 11.69 1.81
C GLN A 68 10.42 11.45 2.89
N GLU A 69 11.47 12.27 2.94
CA GLU A 69 12.48 12.22 4.00
C GLU A 69 11.85 12.45 5.39
N SER A 70 10.88 13.37 5.49
CA SER A 70 10.16 13.64 6.73
C SER A 70 9.23 12.49 7.16
N LEU A 71 8.60 11.77 6.22
CA LEU A 71 7.89 10.52 6.53
C LEU A 71 8.84 9.45 7.07
N ILE A 72 9.96 9.20 6.39
CA ILE A 72 10.95 8.21 6.84
C ILE A 72 11.48 8.56 8.23
N ALA A 73 11.81 9.83 8.48
CA ALA A 73 12.26 10.29 9.79
C ALA A 73 11.19 10.15 10.90
N ASP A 74 9.89 10.18 10.57
CA ASP A 74 8.82 9.93 11.53
C ASP A 74 8.53 8.43 11.72
N CYS A 75 8.60 7.63 10.65
CA CYS A 75 8.56 6.17 10.72
C CYS A 75 9.73 5.60 11.53
N ASP A 76 10.94 6.14 11.39
CA ASP A 76 12.14 5.75 12.15
C ASP A 76 11.97 5.92 13.66
N LYS A 77 11.31 7.00 14.08
CA LYS A 77 10.93 7.23 15.49
C LYS A 77 9.89 6.20 15.92
N ALA A 78 8.86 5.99 15.10
CA ALA A 78 7.75 5.09 15.40
C ALA A 78 8.21 3.63 15.56
N VAL A 79 9.05 3.09 14.68
CA VAL A 79 9.61 1.73 14.80
C VAL A 79 10.66 1.58 15.91
N SER A 80 10.94 2.65 16.66
CA SER A 80 11.79 2.64 17.86
C SER A 80 10.98 2.63 19.17
N LEU A 81 9.65 2.55 19.09
CA LEU A 81 8.73 2.41 20.24
C LEU A 81 8.66 0.96 20.75
N ALA A 82 8.08 0.74 21.92
CA ALA A 82 8.23 -0.52 22.66
C ALA A 82 7.20 -1.60 22.29
N THR A 83 5.97 -1.23 21.91
CA THR A 83 4.92 -2.19 21.54
C THR A 83 4.47 -2.04 20.08
N CYS A 84 3.85 -3.09 19.52
CA CYS A 84 3.35 -3.05 18.14
C CYS A 84 2.24 -2.01 17.96
N GLU A 85 1.42 -1.80 18.99
CA GLU A 85 0.36 -0.79 19.05
C GLU A 85 0.94 0.63 19.04
N GLU A 86 2.01 0.88 19.82
CA GLU A 86 2.73 2.16 19.80
C GLU A 86 3.37 2.43 18.44
N ILE A 87 4.09 1.44 17.88
CA ILE A 87 4.72 1.51 16.56
C ILE A 87 3.67 1.85 15.49
N CYS A 88 2.56 1.10 15.44
CA CYS A 88 1.52 1.30 14.43
C CYS A 88 0.79 2.63 14.61
N SER A 89 0.54 3.08 15.85
CA SER A 89 -0.04 4.39 16.14
C SER A 89 0.86 5.53 15.68
N GLY A 90 2.18 5.42 15.91
CA GLY A 90 3.17 6.37 15.41
C GLY A 90 3.22 6.44 13.88
N ILE A 91 3.24 5.27 13.21
CA ILE A 91 3.24 5.21 11.73
C ILE A 91 1.93 5.74 11.16
N LYS A 92 0.77 5.41 11.75
CA LYS A 92 -0.55 5.94 11.35
C LYS A 92 -0.54 7.47 11.40
N THR A 93 -0.08 8.03 12.52
CA THR A 93 0.05 9.49 12.71
C THR A 93 1.00 10.12 11.67
N ALA A 94 2.10 9.45 11.33
CA ALA A 94 3.03 9.91 10.31
C ALA A 94 2.43 9.89 8.90
N LEU A 95 1.71 8.82 8.52
CA LEU A 95 0.99 8.76 7.24
C LEU A 95 -0.07 9.85 7.14
N GLU A 96 -0.93 10.02 8.16
CA GLU A 96 -1.99 11.03 8.14
C GLU A 96 -1.43 12.46 8.04
N LYS A 97 -0.32 12.74 8.74
CA LYS A 97 0.42 14.00 8.61
C LYS A 97 0.95 14.25 7.19
N HIS A 98 1.54 13.25 6.55
CA HIS A 98 2.31 13.43 5.31
C HIS A 98 1.50 13.24 4.02
N LEU A 99 0.45 12.42 4.04
CA LEU A 99 -0.44 12.20 2.89
C LEU A 99 -1.35 13.41 2.61
N GLN A 100 -1.62 14.24 3.63
CA GLN A 100 -2.45 15.46 3.53
C GLN A 100 -1.69 16.71 3.08
N GLN A 101 -0.40 16.61 2.75
CA GLN A 101 0.40 17.77 2.35
C GLN A 101 0.02 18.30 0.97
N ALA A 102 0.17 19.62 0.79
CA ALA A 102 -0.16 20.30 -0.47
C ALA A 102 0.87 20.06 -1.59
N GLU A 103 2.11 19.69 -1.24
CA GLU A 103 3.12 19.25 -2.21
C GLU A 103 2.91 17.76 -2.57
N PRO A 104 3.06 17.35 -3.85
CA PRO A 104 2.88 15.96 -4.26
C PRO A 104 3.85 15.00 -3.55
N PHE A 105 3.35 14.28 -2.54
CA PHE A 105 4.12 13.28 -1.80
C PHE A 105 4.65 12.14 -2.68
N LEU A 106 3.94 11.73 -3.73
CA LEU A 106 4.40 10.73 -4.70
C LEU A 106 4.64 11.34 -6.09
N PRO A 107 5.71 10.96 -6.81
CA PRO A 107 5.84 11.21 -8.25
C PRO A 107 4.75 10.47 -9.02
N GLU A 108 4.16 11.08 -10.05
CA GLU A 108 2.94 10.55 -10.71
C GLU A 108 3.09 9.12 -11.22
N LYS A 109 4.27 8.72 -11.71
CA LYS A 109 4.56 7.34 -12.13
C LYS A 109 4.31 6.27 -11.05
N PHE A 110 4.43 6.62 -9.76
CA PHE A 110 4.10 5.70 -8.67
C PHE A 110 2.57 5.48 -8.54
N CYS A 111 1.76 6.40 -9.04
CA CYS A 111 0.30 6.41 -9.01
C CYS A 111 -0.36 5.75 -10.25
N GLU A 112 0.42 5.28 -11.22
CA GLU A 112 -0.10 4.66 -12.45
C GLU A 112 -0.58 3.21 -12.19
N PRO A 113 -1.77 2.80 -12.69
CA PRO A 113 -2.26 1.44 -12.51
C PRO A 113 -1.47 0.43 -13.36
N ALA A 114 -1.29 -0.78 -12.86
CA ALA A 114 -0.83 -1.92 -13.66
C ALA A 114 -2.01 -2.55 -14.43
N THR A 115 -1.72 -3.23 -15.55
CA THR A 115 -2.74 -3.74 -16.50
C THR A 115 -3.67 -4.78 -15.88
N ASP A 116 -3.08 -5.86 -15.34
CA ASP A 116 -3.82 -7.09 -14.98
C ASP A 116 -3.96 -7.31 -13.46
N CYS A 117 -3.33 -6.45 -12.65
CA CYS A 117 -3.30 -6.54 -11.20
C CYS A 117 -3.24 -5.15 -10.55
N TYR A 118 -3.35 -5.08 -9.23
CA TYR A 118 -3.00 -3.86 -8.49
C TYR A 118 -1.47 -3.68 -8.51
N ALA A 119 -1.01 -2.45 -8.72
CA ALA A 119 0.42 -2.15 -8.73
C ALA A 119 1.00 -2.29 -7.32
N ARG A 120 2.29 -2.65 -7.22
CA ARG A 120 3.08 -2.63 -5.97
C ARG A 120 4.45 -2.06 -6.29
N ARG A 121 4.77 -0.87 -5.78
CA ARG A 121 6.07 -0.21 -6.04
C ARG A 121 6.75 0.13 -4.72
N LEU A 122 7.98 -0.36 -4.54
CA LEU A 122 8.79 -0.05 -3.36
C LEU A 122 9.22 1.43 -3.40
N LEU A 123 8.81 2.21 -2.41
CA LEU A 123 9.23 3.60 -2.23
C LEU A 123 10.47 3.70 -1.35
N TYR A 124 10.51 2.91 -0.27
CA TYR A 124 11.61 2.88 0.69
C TYR A 124 11.72 1.51 1.35
N LYS A 125 12.95 1.11 1.69
CA LYS A 125 13.23 -0.04 2.55
C LYS A 125 14.27 0.37 3.61
N ASP A 126 13.99 0.07 4.87
CA ASP A 126 14.94 0.32 5.96
C ASP A 126 16.20 -0.56 5.80
N PRO A 127 17.43 0.00 5.89
CA PRO A 127 18.67 -0.76 5.82
C PRO A 127 18.82 -1.88 6.87
N ASN A 128 18.08 -1.81 7.98
CA ASN A 128 18.09 -2.82 9.05
C ASN A 128 16.86 -3.75 8.98
N ASP A 129 16.10 -3.74 7.88
CA ASP A 129 14.87 -4.53 7.64
C ASP A 129 13.78 -4.32 8.72
N ARG A 130 13.77 -3.18 9.43
CA ARG A 130 12.72 -2.83 10.41
C ARG A 130 11.35 -2.64 9.74
N TYR A 131 11.33 -1.97 8.59
CA TYR A 131 10.12 -1.69 7.81
C TYR A 131 10.39 -1.47 6.31
N SER A 132 9.34 -1.55 5.51
CA SER A 132 9.32 -1.09 4.12
C SER A 132 8.09 -0.25 3.83
N VAL A 133 8.22 0.70 2.90
CA VAL A 133 7.14 1.57 2.43
C VAL A 133 6.84 1.24 0.97
N VAL A 134 5.62 0.80 0.70
CA VAL A 134 5.17 0.33 -0.63
C VAL A 134 3.97 1.16 -1.07
N VAL A 135 4.07 1.77 -2.25
CA VAL A 135 2.91 2.35 -2.93
C VAL A 135 2.13 1.24 -3.61
N MET A 136 0.81 1.25 -3.45
CA MET A 136 -0.10 0.36 -4.17
C MET A 136 -1.14 1.15 -4.94
N VAL A 137 -1.41 0.75 -6.18
CA VAL A 137 -2.39 1.39 -7.06
C VAL A 137 -3.46 0.38 -7.45
N TRP A 138 -4.70 0.71 -7.12
CA TRP A 138 -5.87 -0.12 -7.31
C TRP A 138 -6.67 0.40 -8.49
N GLY A 139 -6.69 -0.33 -9.61
CA GLY A 139 -7.57 -0.05 -10.75
C GLY A 139 -9.05 -0.06 -10.36
N VAL A 140 -9.93 0.49 -11.21
CA VAL A 140 -11.38 0.53 -10.93
C VAL A 140 -11.92 -0.90 -10.82
N GLY A 141 -12.58 -1.22 -9.70
CA GLY A 141 -13.12 -2.55 -9.43
C GLY A 141 -12.10 -3.62 -8.99
N GLN A 142 -10.82 -3.29 -8.85
CA GLN A 142 -9.83 -4.23 -8.30
C GLN A 142 -10.04 -4.44 -6.79
N VAL A 143 -9.83 -5.68 -6.34
CA VAL A 143 -10.03 -6.15 -4.96
C VAL A 143 -9.06 -7.30 -4.65
N THR A 144 -8.58 -7.39 -3.41
CA THR A 144 -7.76 -8.53 -2.95
C THR A 144 -8.62 -9.76 -2.65
N ALA A 145 -7.99 -10.94 -2.61
CA ALA A 145 -8.53 -12.04 -1.80
C ALA A 145 -8.59 -11.61 -0.32
N LEU A 146 -9.31 -12.38 0.51
CA LEU A 146 -9.12 -12.30 1.96
C LEU A 146 -7.68 -12.73 2.26
N HIS A 147 -6.93 -11.98 3.05
CA HIS A 147 -5.53 -12.28 3.31
C HIS A 147 -5.04 -11.84 4.69
N ASP A 148 -3.92 -12.44 5.10
CA ASP A 148 -3.11 -12.02 6.27
C ASP A 148 -1.86 -11.23 5.85
N HIS A 149 -1.04 -10.86 6.83
CA HIS A 149 0.27 -10.23 6.68
C HIS A 149 1.40 -11.15 7.19
N ALA A 150 1.17 -12.47 7.18
CA ALA A 150 2.02 -13.51 7.74
C ALA A 150 2.47 -13.23 9.20
N GLY A 151 1.59 -12.68 10.05
CA GLY A 151 1.90 -12.38 11.45
C GLY A 151 2.77 -11.12 11.64
N ASN A 152 2.77 -10.22 10.66
CA ASN A 152 3.40 -8.91 10.75
C ASN A 152 2.35 -7.80 10.86
N TRP A 153 2.72 -6.67 11.46
CA TRP A 153 1.88 -5.48 11.39
C TRP A 153 2.00 -4.79 10.01
N CYS A 154 0.92 -4.15 9.61
CA CYS A 154 0.82 -3.23 8.47
C CYS A 154 0.11 -1.95 8.91
N VAL A 155 0.49 -0.81 8.34
CA VAL A 155 -0.29 0.43 8.41
C VAL A 155 -0.49 0.95 6.99
N GLU A 156 -1.74 1.15 6.57
CA GLU A 156 -2.11 1.59 5.23
C GLU A 156 -2.76 2.97 5.26
N GLY A 157 -2.34 3.89 4.39
CA GLY A 157 -2.90 5.24 4.27
C GLY A 157 -3.29 5.59 2.84
N VAL A 158 -4.36 6.36 2.65
CA VAL A 158 -4.92 6.65 1.31
C VAL A 158 -4.33 7.95 0.76
N TYR A 159 -3.66 7.85 -0.39
CA TYR A 159 -3.07 8.99 -1.10
C TYR A 159 -3.94 9.52 -2.26
N ARG A 160 -4.82 8.68 -2.84
CA ARG A 160 -5.72 9.08 -3.92
C ARG A 160 -6.97 8.21 -3.95
N GLY A 161 -8.09 8.78 -4.36
CA GLY A 161 -9.36 8.07 -4.48
C GLY A 161 -9.93 7.67 -3.11
N ARG A 162 -10.46 6.46 -3.02
CA ARG A 162 -11.02 5.87 -1.79
C ARG A 162 -11.00 4.35 -1.84
N ILE A 163 -10.74 3.73 -0.70
CA ILE A 163 -10.70 2.28 -0.56
C ILE A 163 -11.87 1.79 0.29
N LYS A 164 -12.30 0.55 0.04
CA LYS A 164 -13.15 -0.21 0.97
C LYS A 164 -12.29 -1.28 1.62
N VAL A 165 -12.29 -1.30 2.95
CA VAL A 165 -11.63 -2.32 3.75
C VAL A 165 -12.70 -3.11 4.48
N VAL A 166 -12.64 -4.44 4.41
CA VAL A 166 -13.51 -5.34 5.19
C VAL A 166 -12.63 -6.21 6.06
N ASN A 167 -12.77 -6.03 7.38
CA ASN A 167 -12.03 -6.78 8.39
C ASN A 167 -12.79 -8.06 8.75
N TYR A 168 -12.05 -9.15 8.90
CA TYR A 168 -12.56 -10.47 9.26
C TYR A 168 -11.90 -10.98 10.55
N GLU A 169 -12.62 -11.81 11.28
CA GLU A 169 -12.09 -12.60 12.38
C GLU A 169 -12.05 -14.07 11.97
N LEU A 170 -10.94 -14.74 12.27
CA LEU A 170 -10.89 -16.21 12.25
C LEU A 170 -11.75 -16.74 13.42
N LYS A 171 -12.62 -17.73 13.17
CA LYS A 171 -13.48 -18.32 14.22
C LYS A 171 -12.65 -19.18 15.20
N ASN A 172 -13.26 -19.53 16.34
CA ASN A 172 -12.61 -20.40 17.34
C ASN A 172 -12.46 -21.86 16.88
N ASP A 173 -13.27 -22.32 15.91
CA ASP A 173 -13.08 -23.57 15.15
C ASP A 173 -12.25 -23.31 13.87
N GLY A 174 -11.34 -22.33 13.94
CA GLY A 174 -10.89 -21.52 12.81
C GLY A 174 -10.19 -22.26 11.68
N GLU A 175 -9.45 -23.32 11.98
CA GLU A 175 -8.94 -24.27 11.00
C GLU A 175 -9.42 -25.67 11.37
N LYS A 176 -9.95 -26.41 10.39
CA LYS A 176 -10.12 -27.86 10.48
C LYS A 176 -9.81 -28.51 9.14
N ASP A 177 -8.94 -29.52 9.15
CA ASP A 177 -8.60 -30.32 7.95
C ASP A 177 -8.15 -29.46 6.74
N GLY A 178 -7.47 -28.33 7.00
CA GLY A 178 -7.02 -27.34 6.01
C GLY A 178 -8.10 -26.36 5.51
N VAL A 179 -9.33 -26.44 6.04
CA VAL A 179 -10.44 -25.53 5.76
C VAL A 179 -10.52 -24.47 6.86
N TYR A 180 -10.63 -23.21 6.45
CA TYR A 180 -10.62 -22.03 7.32
C TYR A 180 -11.98 -21.34 7.38
N LYS A 181 -12.35 -20.84 8.56
CA LYS A 181 -13.67 -20.19 8.77
C LYS A 181 -13.54 -18.78 9.31
N PHE A 182 -14.09 -17.83 8.57
CA PHE A 182 -14.07 -16.41 8.94
C PHE A 182 -15.46 -15.86 9.27
N ARG A 183 -15.48 -14.79 10.07
CA ARG A 183 -16.63 -13.92 10.37
C ARG A 183 -16.29 -12.52 9.89
N LYS A 184 -17.10 -11.94 8.99
CA LYS A 184 -17.00 -10.50 8.67
C LYS A 184 -17.29 -9.70 9.95
N ASN A 185 -16.36 -8.81 10.32
CA ASN A 185 -16.40 -8.07 11.57
C ASN A 185 -16.80 -6.61 11.34
N GLN A 186 -16.08 -5.93 10.44
CA GLN A 186 -16.25 -4.49 10.17
C GLN A 186 -16.14 -4.23 8.66
N GLU A 187 -16.88 -3.25 8.15
CA GLU A 187 -16.67 -2.67 6.81
C GLU A 187 -16.40 -1.16 6.98
N LEU A 188 -15.43 -0.67 6.22
CA LEU A 188 -14.87 0.67 6.34
C LEU A 188 -14.62 1.26 4.96
N THR A 189 -14.74 2.58 4.84
CA THR A 189 -14.30 3.35 3.67
C THR A 189 -13.18 4.27 4.11
N GLY A 190 -11.96 4.04 3.61
CA GLY A 190 -10.82 4.94 3.83
C GLY A 190 -10.81 6.03 2.76
N LEU A 191 -10.77 7.29 3.17
CA LEU A 191 -10.71 8.46 2.29
C LEU A 191 -9.30 9.07 2.26
N PHE A 192 -9.07 9.95 1.29
CA PHE A 192 -7.81 10.69 1.12
C PHE A 192 -7.28 11.28 2.45
N GLY A 193 -6.01 11.02 2.73
CA GLY A 193 -5.30 11.56 3.90
C GLY A 193 -5.46 10.75 5.19
N GLU A 194 -6.29 9.71 5.20
CA GLU A 194 -6.55 8.88 6.37
C GLU A 194 -5.72 7.59 6.37
N ALA A 195 -5.48 7.00 7.55
CA ALA A 195 -4.77 5.72 7.67
C ALA A 195 -5.43 4.73 8.66
N GLY A 196 -5.28 3.43 8.37
CA GLY A 196 -5.69 2.32 9.20
C GLY A 196 -4.50 1.43 9.60
N ALA A 197 -4.62 0.71 10.71
CA ALA A 197 -3.58 -0.20 11.21
C ALA A 197 -4.12 -1.63 11.33
N LEU A 198 -3.30 -2.59 10.91
CA LEU A 198 -3.58 -4.02 10.87
C LEU A 198 -2.54 -4.70 11.76
N ILE A 199 -2.98 -5.22 12.91
CA ILE A 199 -2.10 -5.78 13.94
C ILE A 199 -2.52 -7.23 14.23
N PRO A 200 -1.61 -8.21 14.10
CA PRO A 200 -1.87 -9.61 14.47
C PRO A 200 -2.41 -9.75 15.90
N PRO A 201 -3.39 -10.62 16.18
CA PRO A 201 -4.03 -11.59 15.28
C PRO A 201 -5.23 -11.03 14.48
N TYR A 202 -5.46 -9.71 14.48
CA TYR A 202 -6.61 -9.05 13.84
C TYR A 202 -6.26 -8.47 12.46
N GLU A 203 -5.37 -9.16 11.73
CA GLU A 203 -4.77 -8.72 10.47
C GLU A 203 -5.54 -9.13 9.20
N TYR A 204 -6.61 -9.93 9.34
CA TYR A 204 -7.33 -10.53 8.22
C TYR A 204 -8.28 -9.55 7.55
N HIS A 205 -8.01 -9.16 6.29
CA HIS A 205 -8.88 -8.24 5.55
C HIS A 205 -8.99 -8.51 4.04
N THR A 206 -10.01 -7.90 3.42
CA THR A 206 -10.03 -7.61 1.98
C THR A 206 -9.99 -6.11 1.78
N ILE A 207 -9.18 -5.63 0.83
CA ILE A 207 -9.17 -4.23 0.39
C ILE A 207 -9.59 -4.15 -1.09
N ALA A 208 -10.43 -3.17 -1.42
CA ALA A 208 -10.94 -2.91 -2.76
C ALA A 208 -10.87 -1.42 -3.11
N ASN A 209 -10.75 -1.09 -4.41
CA ASN A 209 -11.02 0.26 -4.88
C ASN A 209 -12.54 0.54 -4.83
N ASP A 210 -12.96 1.50 -3.99
CA ASP A 210 -14.37 1.91 -3.90
C ASP A 210 -14.66 3.12 -4.80
N ASP A 211 -13.67 3.70 -5.49
CA ASP A 211 -13.90 4.75 -6.49
C ASP A 211 -14.34 4.15 -7.84
N PRO A 212 -15.57 4.44 -8.32
CA PRO A 212 -16.08 3.87 -9.56
C PRO A 212 -15.60 4.61 -10.83
N LYS A 213 -14.66 5.58 -10.72
CA LYS A 213 -14.27 6.46 -11.83
C LYS A 213 -12.77 6.54 -12.10
N GLN A 214 -11.92 6.20 -11.12
CA GLN A 214 -10.48 6.39 -11.19
C GLN A 214 -9.73 5.35 -10.33
N PRO A 215 -8.43 5.10 -10.58
CA PRO A 215 -7.61 4.33 -9.67
C PRO A 215 -7.50 5.01 -8.30
N SER A 216 -7.50 4.19 -7.24
CA SER A 216 -7.14 4.64 -5.89
C SER A 216 -5.68 4.31 -5.60
N VAL A 217 -5.00 5.14 -4.82
CA VAL A 217 -3.58 4.96 -4.45
C VAL A 217 -3.45 4.93 -2.94
N THR A 218 -2.72 3.96 -2.41
CA THR A 218 -2.45 3.79 -0.98
C THR A 218 -0.97 3.62 -0.71
N VAL A 219 -0.51 4.08 0.44
CA VAL A 219 0.86 3.92 0.94
C VAL A 219 0.82 2.95 2.12
N HIS A 220 1.46 1.81 1.97
CA HIS A 220 1.53 0.73 2.95
C HIS A 220 2.89 0.75 3.63
N VAL A 221 2.91 0.65 4.96
CA VAL A 221 4.12 0.49 5.75
C VAL A 221 4.05 -0.86 6.45
N TYR A 222 4.88 -1.80 6.00
CA TYR A 222 4.95 -3.16 6.54
C TYR A 222 6.13 -3.29 7.51
N ARG A 223 6.02 -4.18 8.51
CA ARG A 223 7.18 -4.67 9.26
C ARG A 223 8.11 -5.47 8.33
N GLY A 224 9.36 -5.04 8.23
CA GLY A 224 10.31 -5.52 7.21
C GLY A 224 9.77 -5.47 5.78
N GLU A 225 10.26 -6.35 4.92
CA GLU A 225 9.80 -6.53 3.55
C GLU A 225 8.83 -7.73 3.43
N MET A 226 7.54 -7.46 3.22
CA MET A 226 6.52 -8.51 3.06
C MET A 226 6.68 -9.27 1.75
N LYS A 227 7.36 -10.43 1.81
CA LYS A 227 7.68 -11.32 0.67
C LYS A 227 6.63 -12.39 0.37
N GLN A 228 5.82 -12.75 1.36
CA GLN A 228 4.78 -13.77 1.25
C GLN A 228 3.65 -13.49 2.22
N PHE A 229 2.46 -13.99 1.91
CA PHE A 229 1.25 -13.89 2.73
C PHE A 229 0.34 -15.09 2.47
N ALA A 230 -0.61 -15.35 3.38
CA ALA A 230 -1.69 -16.29 3.14
C ALA A 230 -2.89 -15.59 2.49
N ALA A 231 -3.30 -16.05 1.32
CA ALA A 231 -4.62 -15.76 0.76
C ALA A 231 -5.61 -16.86 1.16
N PHE A 232 -6.85 -16.46 1.45
CA PHE A 232 -7.95 -17.33 1.81
C PHE A 232 -8.99 -17.26 0.69
N ILE A 233 -9.12 -18.36 -0.05
CA ILE A 233 -9.96 -18.46 -1.25
C ILE A 233 -11.26 -19.18 -0.88
N PRO A 234 -12.44 -18.61 -1.18
CA PRO A 234 -13.71 -19.22 -0.81
C PRO A 234 -13.95 -20.55 -1.51
N THR A 235 -14.57 -21.50 -0.79
CA THR A 235 -15.08 -22.77 -1.33
C THR A 235 -16.57 -22.66 -1.65
N GLU A 236 -17.11 -23.67 -2.33
CA GLU A 236 -18.55 -23.76 -2.66
C GLU A 236 -19.43 -23.79 -1.39
N ASP A 237 -18.91 -24.32 -0.27
CA ASP A 237 -19.58 -24.36 1.03
C ASP A 237 -19.56 -23.02 1.80
N GLY A 238 -18.84 -22.01 1.31
CA GLY A 238 -18.70 -20.69 1.95
C GLY A 238 -17.64 -20.60 3.07
N ASP A 239 -16.92 -21.68 3.34
CA ASP A 239 -15.65 -21.67 4.07
C ASP A 239 -14.48 -21.35 3.11
N TYR A 240 -13.22 -21.42 3.56
CA TYR A 240 -12.05 -20.94 2.81
C TYR A 240 -10.91 -21.98 2.77
N LYS A 241 -10.12 -21.97 1.69
CA LYS A 241 -8.84 -22.70 1.60
C LYS A 241 -7.67 -21.72 1.60
N LYS A 242 -6.59 -22.07 2.28
CA LYS A 242 -5.38 -21.25 2.38
C LYS A 242 -4.41 -21.52 1.24
N GLU A 243 -4.03 -20.48 0.52
CA GLU A 243 -2.95 -20.45 -0.47
C GLU A 243 -1.84 -19.55 0.03
N ILE A 244 -0.59 -20.03 0.08
CA ILE A 244 0.56 -19.14 0.31
C ILE A 244 0.93 -18.48 -1.03
N ARG A 245 0.96 -17.14 -1.05
CA ARG A 245 1.28 -16.35 -2.25
C ARG A 245 2.52 -15.48 -2.01
N THR A 246 3.42 -15.49 -2.98
CA THR A 246 4.62 -14.63 -2.98
C THR A 246 4.26 -13.24 -3.50
N THR A 247 4.81 -12.19 -2.91
CA THR A 247 4.67 -10.82 -3.43
C THR A 247 5.70 -10.54 -4.52
N TYR A 248 5.39 -9.60 -5.39
CA TYR A 248 6.32 -9.01 -6.34
C TYR A 248 6.08 -7.50 -6.39
N TYR A 249 7.03 -6.78 -6.96
CA TYR A 249 6.84 -5.40 -7.37
C TYR A 249 6.47 -5.36 -8.85
N THR A 250 5.63 -4.39 -9.22
CA THR A 250 5.32 -4.06 -10.61
C THR A 250 6.21 -2.90 -11.05
N ASP A 251 6.41 -2.77 -12.37
CA ASP A 251 6.94 -1.54 -12.97
C ASP A 251 6.02 -0.34 -12.65
#